data_AF-A0A3D4QV67-F1
#
_entry.id   AF-A0A3D4QV67-F1
#
_cell.length_a   1.000
_cell.length_b   1.000
_cell.length_c   1.000
_cell.angle_alpha   90.00
_cell.angle_beta   90.00
_cell.angle_gamma   90.00
#
_symmetry.space_group_name_H-M   'P 1'
#
loop_
_entity.id
_entity.type
_entity.pdbx_description
1 polymer ?
#
loop_
_entity_poly.entity_id
_entity_poly.type
_entity_poly.pdbx_seq_one_letter_code
_entity_poly.pdbx_strand_id
1 'polypeptide(L)' 'MKYQYVLFDLDGTITDSGEGIVNSVMYALNKYGIIVEDRNELKKFVGPPLGDSFQEF' A
#
# COMPACT_ATOMS: atom_id res chain seq x y z
N MET A 1 10.67 -33.42 5.49
CA MET A 1 10.45 -31.96 5.32
C MET A 1 9.83 -31.43 6.61
N LYS A 2 10.28 -30.26 7.11
CA LYS A 2 9.96 -29.80 8.48
C LYS A 2 8.65 -28.98 8.60
N TYR A 3 8.02 -28.60 7.49
CA TYR A 3 6.75 -27.87 7.45
C TYR A 3 5.86 -28.36 6.30
N GLN A 4 4.55 -28.45 6.54
CA GLN A 4 3.55 -28.91 5.58
C GLN A 4 2.89 -27.77 4.80
N TYR A 5 2.86 -26.56 5.40
CA TYR A 5 2.20 -25.39 4.83
C TYR A 5 3.13 -24.19 4.89
N VAL A 6 3.06 -23.36 3.86
CA VAL A 6 3.71 -22.05 3.77
C VAL A 6 2.67 -21.08 3.23
N LEU A 7 2.40 -20.02 3.99
CA LEU A 7 1.48 -18.96 3.58
C LEU A 7 2.32 -17.77 3.11
N PHE A 8 1.84 -17.13 2.06
CA PHE A 8 2.46 -15.95 1.49
C PHE A 8 1.43 -14.83 1.47
N ASP A 9 1.87 -13.65 1.90
CA ASP A 9 1.19 -12.42 1.56
C ASP A 9 1.39 -12.12 0.06
N LEU A 10 0.62 -11.17 -0.48
CA LEU A 10 0.67 -10.81 -1.89
C LEU A 10 1.60 -9.62 -2.11
N ASP A 11 1.18 -8.45 -1.64
CA ASP A 11 1.84 -7.17 -1.89
C ASP A 11 3.18 -7.11 -1.13
N GLY A 12 4.27 -6.85 -1.85
CA GLY A 12 5.61 -6.84 -1.27
C GLY A 12 6.18 -8.23 -0.91
N THR A 13 5.43 -9.31 -1.13
CA THR A 13 5.90 -10.70 -0.93
C THR A 13 5.96 -11.48 -2.25
N ILE A 14 4.85 -11.60 -2.97
CA ILE A 14 4.79 -12.26 -4.28
C ILE A 14 4.94 -11.22 -5.41
N THR A 15 4.38 -10.02 -5.23
CA THR A 15 4.36 -8.98 -6.27
C THR A 15 4.94 -7.66 -5.78
N ASP A 16 5.71 -7.00 -6.63
CA ASP A 16 6.10 -5.59 -6.46
C ASP A 16 5.00 -4.66 -6.99
N SER A 17 3.89 -4.59 -6.24
CA SER A 17 2.68 -3.82 -6.58
C SER A 17 2.72 -2.36 -6.10
N GLY A 18 3.81 -1.94 -5.45
CA GLY A 18 3.90 -0.67 -4.75
C GLY A 18 3.65 0.56 -5.64
N GLU A 19 4.13 0.55 -6.88
CA GLU A 19 3.91 1.64 -7.83
C GLU A 19 2.42 1.86 -8.11
N GLY A 20 1.68 0.78 -8.37
CA GLY A 20 0.25 0.82 -8.65
C GLY A 20 -0.55 1.33 -7.45
N ILE A 21 -0.26 0.80 -6.26
CA ILE A 21 -0.92 1.20 -5.01
C ILE A 21 -0.67 2.69 -4.72
N VAL A 22 0.58 3.15 -4.81
CA VAL A 22 0.94 4.55 -4.58
C VAL A 22 0.21 5.47 -5.57
N ASN A 23 0.11 5.11 -6.85
CA ASN A 23 -0.62 5.88 -7.84
C ASN A 23 -2.12 5.99 -7.52
N SER A 24 -2.74 4.90 -7.06
CA SER A 24 -4.16 4.89 -6.68
C SER A 24 -4.43 5.75 -5.43
N VAL A 25 -3.58 5.66 -4.41
CA VAL A 25 -3.72 6.48 -3.19
C VAL A 25 -3.50 7.96 -3.51
N MET A 26 -2.46 8.28 -4.29
CA MET A 26 -2.20 9.66 -4.71
C MET A 26 -3.36 10.22 -5.53
N TYR A 27 -3.99 9.42 -6.41
CA TYR A 27 -5.20 9.82 -7.12
C TYR A 27 -6.34 10.13 -6.15
N ALA A 28 -6.57 9.28 -5.14
CA ALA A 28 -7.62 9.49 -4.15
C ALA A 28 -7.39 10.78 -3.34
N LEU A 29 -6.19 11.00 -2.81
CA LEU A 29 -5.84 12.20 -2.04
C LEU A 29 -6.01 13.48 -2.87
N ASN A 30 -5.60 13.47 -4.13
CA ASN A 30 -5.79 14.59 -5.05
C ASN A 30 -7.28 14.95 -5.24
N LYS A 31 -8.21 13.98 -5.20
CA LYS A 31 -9.65 14.25 -5.29
C LYS A 31 -10.20 15.01 -4.08
N TYR A 32 -9.51 14.95 -2.95
CA TYR A 32 -9.82 15.72 -1.74
C TYR A 32 -8.96 16.98 -1.60
N GLY A 33 -8.18 17.35 -2.63
CA GLY A 33 -7.32 18.53 -2.61
C GLY A 33 -6.06 18.37 -1.74
N ILE A 34 -5.73 17.15 -1.33
CA ILE A 34 -4.52 16.85 -0.56
C ILE A 34 -3.39 16.57 -1.54
N ILE A 35 -2.36 17.43 -1.52
CA ILE A 35 -1.18 17.30 -2.37
C ILE A 35 -0.09 16.60 -1.55
N VAL A 36 0.49 15.55 -2.13
CA VAL A 36 1.60 14.81 -1.54
C VAL A 36 2.87 15.13 -2.33
N GLU A 37 3.84 15.75 -1.68
CA GLU A 37 5.09 16.16 -2.32
C GLU A 37 6.06 14.99 -2.49
N ASP A 38 6.21 14.14 -1.46
CA ASP A 38 7.03 12.94 -1.52
C ASP A 38 6.17 11.67 -1.65
N ARG A 39 6.23 11.03 -2.81
CA ARG A 39 5.54 9.77 -3.10
C ARG A 39 5.96 8.64 -2.17
N ASN A 40 7.15 8.70 -1.55
CA ASN A 40 7.59 7.69 -0.59
C ASN A 40 6.73 7.67 0.67
N GLU A 41 6.08 8.78 1.03
CA GLU A 41 5.15 8.85 2.17
C GLU A 41 3.95 7.91 1.97
N LEU A 42 3.61 7.59 0.71
CA LEU A 42 2.50 6.72 0.37
C LEU A 42 2.86 5.22 0.37
N LYS A 43 4.14 4.87 0.54
CA LYS A 43 4.55 3.46 0.65
C LYS A 43 3.94 2.77 1.89
N LYS A 44 3.56 3.53 2.92
CA LYS A 44 2.87 3.01 4.11
C LYS A 44 1.48 2.43 3.82
N PHE A 45 0.90 2.70 2.65
CA PHE A 45 -0.36 2.11 2.21
C PHE A 45 -0.23 0.72 1.57
N VAL A 46 0.99 0.21 1.38
CA VAL A 46 1.23 -1.13 0.82
C VAL A 46 1.17 -2.16 1.94
N GLY A 47 0.10 -2.97 1.98
CA GLY A 47 -0.08 -4.04 2.96
C GLY A 47 -1.25 -3.84 3.95
N PRO A 48 -1.28 -2.76 4.76
CA PRO A 48 -2.33 -2.58 5.75
C PRO A 48 -3.70 -2.28 5.11
N PRO A 49 -4.81 -2.50 5.85
CA PRO A 49 -6.13 -2.10 5.38
C PRO A 49 -6.20 -0.62 5.02
N LEU A 50 -6.79 -0.30 3.87
CA LEU A 50 -6.90 1.08 3.40
C LEU A 50 -7.70 1.97 4.36
N GLY A 51 -8.72 1.43 5.03
CA GLY A 51 -9.52 2.19 6.00
C GLY A 51 -8.67 2.75 7.15
N ASP A 52 -7.84 1.89 7.75
CA ASP A 52 -6.92 2.29 8.82
C ASP A 52 -5.85 3.25 8.29
N SER A 53 -5.27 2.92 7.12
CA SER A 53 -4.21 3.72 6.50
C SER A 53 -4.67 5.15 6.17
N PHE A 54 -5.90 5.33 5.68
CA PHE A 54 -6.46 6.66 5.40
C PHE A 54 -6.85 7.40 6.68
N GLN A 55 -7.26 6.70 7.75
CA GLN A 55 -7.60 7.33 9.02
C GLN A 55 -6.34 7.88 9.74
N GLU A 56 -5.20 7.23 9.56
CA GLU A 56 -3.90 7.62 10.13
C GLU A 56 -3.07 8.55 9.24
N PHE A 57 -3.56 8.89 8.03
CA PHE A 57 -2.87 9.76 7.07
C PHE A 57 -3.11 11.24 7.37
#